data_AF-A0A838PI88-F1
#
_entry.id   AF-A0A838PI88-F1
#
_cell.length_a   1.000
_cell.length_b   1.000
_cell.length_c   1.000
_cell.angle_alpha   90.00
_cell.angle_beta   90.00
_cell.angle_gamma   90.00
#
_symmetry.space_group_name_H-M   'P 1'
#
loop_
_entity.id
_entity.type
_entity.pdbx_description
1 polymer ?
#
loop_
_entity_poly.entity_id
_entity_poly.type
_entity_poly.pdbx_seq_one_letter_code
_entity_poly.pdbx_strand_id
1 'polypeptide(L)'
;MLFRLSDVHKSYATQDILRGVSLQINPGEHVGLVGRNGAGKTTIFRLVSGEESPDQGEVVRARGVRLGLLAQHIHFEPGITVHESALAAFGRLQQIEHEMHELEHRMAEADADLEKVLERYSDLQHEFEREGGFEYAAKAESILQGLG
;
A
#
# COMPACT_ATOMS: atom_id res chain seq x y z
N MET A 1 -15.01 -8.89 -10.55
CA MET A 1 -14.17 -9.82 -9.76
C MET A 1 -12.91 -9.08 -9.36
N LEU A 2 -12.52 -9.11 -8.08
CA LEU A 2 -11.26 -8.54 -7.57
C LEU A 2 -10.15 -9.59 -7.52
N PHE A 3 -10.46 -10.75 -6.96
CA PHE A 3 -9.55 -11.88 -6.81
C PHE A 3 -10.26 -13.18 -7.15
N ARG A 4 -9.54 -14.13 -7.74
CA ARG A 4 -10.00 -15.50 -7.95
C ARG A 4 -8.83 -16.47 -7.72
N LEU A 5 -9.05 -17.50 -6.93
CA LEU A 5 -8.22 -18.69 -6.85
C LEU A 5 -8.96 -19.82 -7.54
N SER A 6 -8.27 -20.57 -8.39
CA SER A 6 -8.84 -21.69 -9.13
C SER A 6 -7.96 -22.92 -8.97
N ASP A 7 -8.52 -23.93 -8.29
CA ASP A 7 -7.87 -25.21 -7.97
C ASP A 7 -6.44 -25.05 -7.42
N VAL A 8 -6.28 -24.15 -6.45
CA VAL A 8 -4.97 -23.78 -5.92
C VAL A 8 -4.44 -24.83 -4.95
N HIS A 9 -3.25 -25.36 -5.24
CA HIS A 9 -2.49 -26.22 -4.35
C HIS A 9 -1.21 -25.52 -3.89
N LYS A 10 -0.82 -25.74 -2.63
CA LYS A 10 0.44 -25.23 -2.07
C LYS A 10 0.97 -26.15 -0.99
N SER A 11 2.23 -26.52 -1.11
CA SER A 11 2.93 -27.40 -0.19
C SER A 11 4.25 -26.77 0.25
N TYR A 12 4.66 -27.05 1.49
CA TYR A 12 6.01 -26.71 1.98
C TYR A 12 6.70 -28.00 2.37
N ALA A 13 7.84 -28.30 1.74
CA ALA A 13 8.54 -29.57 1.87
C ALA A 13 7.57 -30.75 1.66
N THR A 14 7.31 -31.55 2.69
CA THR A 14 6.43 -32.73 2.62
C THR A 14 5.01 -32.46 3.12
N GLN A 15 4.66 -31.21 3.44
CA GLN A 15 3.37 -30.86 4.02
C GLN A 15 2.52 -30.06 3.03
N ASP A 16 1.40 -30.66 2.60
CA ASP A 16 0.37 -29.96 1.84
C ASP A 16 -0.41 -29.01 2.75
N ILE A 17 -0.40 -27.73 2.41
CA ILE A 17 -1.13 -26.69 3.15
C ILE A 17 -2.46 -26.38 2.47
N LEU A 18 -2.47 -26.23 1.14
CA LEU A 18 -3.67 -26.00 0.34
C LEU A 18 -3.84 -27.14 -0.65
N ARG A 19 -5.07 -27.67 -0.75
CA ARG A 19 -5.42 -28.82 -1.58
C ARG A 19 -6.65 -28.49 -2.44
N GLY A 20 -6.44 -27.90 -3.61
CA GLY A 20 -7.49 -27.58 -4.57
C GLY A 20 -8.43 -26.44 -4.13
N VAL A 21 -7.87 -25.41 -3.50
CA VAL A 21 -8.64 -24.27 -3.00
C VAL A 21 -9.16 -23.42 -4.16
N SER A 22 -10.48 -23.25 -4.23
CA SER A 22 -11.13 -22.36 -5.20
C SER A 22 -12.00 -21.34 -4.46
N LEU A 23 -11.80 -20.06 -4.75
CA LEU A 23 -12.61 -18.98 -4.19
C LEU A 23 -12.60 -17.77 -5.11
N GLN A 24 -13.62 -16.93 -5.03
CA GLN A 24 -13.70 -15.66 -5.74
C GLN A 24 -14.18 -14.57 -4.79
N ILE A 25 -13.54 -13.40 -4.87
CA ILE A 25 -13.92 -12.19 -4.14
C ILE A 25 -14.31 -11.13 -5.17
N ASN A 26 -15.49 -10.54 -5.01
CA ASN A 26 -16.02 -9.49 -5.88
C ASN A 26 -15.88 -8.10 -5.25
N PRO A 27 -15.93 -7.03 -6.06
CA PRO A 27 -15.96 -5.66 -5.55
C PRO A 27 -17.10 -5.44 -4.55
N GLY A 28 -16.80 -4.79 -3.42
CA GLY A 28 -17.79 -4.47 -2.37
C GLY A 28 -18.04 -5.60 -1.37
N GLU A 29 -17.48 -6.79 -1.57
CA GLU A 29 -17.61 -7.90 -0.62
C GLU A 29 -16.67 -7.72 0.59
N HIS A 30 -17.19 -8.05 1.76
CA HIS A 30 -16.41 -8.21 2.99
C HIS A 30 -16.37 -9.70 3.33
N VAL A 31 -15.19 -10.30 3.26
CA VAL A 31 -15.01 -11.75 3.42
C VAL A 31 -14.14 -12.04 4.63
N GLY A 32 -14.64 -12.86 5.56
CA GLY A 32 -13.89 -13.37 6.68
C GLY A 32 -13.34 -14.78 6.40
N LEU A 33 -12.02 -14.96 6.48
CA LEU A 33 -11.37 -16.27 6.37
C LEU A 33 -11.09 -16.84 7.76
N VAL A 34 -11.83 -17.86 8.16
CA VAL A 34 -11.72 -18.51 9.47
C VAL A 34 -11.14 -19.91 9.38
N GLY A 35 -10.49 -20.37 10.45
CA GLY A 35 -9.91 -21.70 10.53
C GLY A 35 -8.84 -21.78 11.61
N ARG A 36 -8.46 -23.00 12.00
CA ARG A 36 -7.42 -23.24 13.02
C ARG A 36 -6.07 -22.64 12.59
N ASN A 37 -5.16 -22.45 13.55
CA ASN A 37 -3.78 -22.12 13.23
C ASN A 37 -3.16 -23.25 12.40
N GLY A 38 -2.38 -22.88 11.38
CA GLY A 38 -1.83 -23.84 10.40
C GLY A 38 -2.78 -24.26 9.28
N ALA A 39 -4.06 -23.82 9.28
CA ALA A 39 -5.02 -24.17 8.22
C ALA A 39 -4.76 -23.49 6.85
N GLY A 40 -3.62 -22.81 6.67
CA GLY A 40 -3.25 -22.19 5.39
C GLY A 40 -3.78 -20.77 5.15
N LYS A 41 -4.35 -20.10 6.16
CA LYS A 41 -4.85 -18.72 6.01
C LYS A 41 -3.77 -17.74 5.54
N THR A 42 -2.64 -17.71 6.24
CA THR A 42 -1.48 -16.89 5.87
C THR A 42 -0.97 -17.23 4.47
N THR A 43 -0.99 -18.52 4.10
CA THR A 43 -0.63 -18.96 2.74
C THR A 43 -1.56 -18.35 1.70
N ILE A 44 -2.88 -18.34 1.92
CA ILE A 44 -3.84 -17.68 1.02
C ILE A 44 -3.52 -16.19 0.88
N PHE A 45 -3.23 -15.48 1.98
CA PHE A 45 -2.85 -14.07 1.92
C PHE A 45 -1.58 -13.85 1.09
N ARG A 46 -0.54 -14.66 1.25
CA ARG A 46 0.71 -14.56 0.48
C ARG A 46 0.53 -14.83 -1.02
N LEU A 47 -0.34 -15.77 -1.35
CA LEU A 47 -0.71 -16.06 -2.75
C LEU A 47 -1.51 -14.92 -3.37
N VAL A 48 -2.42 -14.32 -2.60
CA VAL A 48 -3.24 -13.17 -3.01
C VAL A 48 -2.44 -11.87 -3.03
N SER A 49 -1.38 -11.73 -2.23
CA SER A 49 -0.45 -10.60 -2.25
C SER A 49 0.65 -10.76 -3.29
N GLY A 50 1.00 -11.99 -3.65
CA GLY A 50 1.99 -12.30 -4.70
C GLY A 50 3.39 -12.44 -4.15
N GLU A 51 3.52 -12.47 -2.82
CA GLU A 51 4.72 -12.90 -2.13
C GLU A 51 5.07 -14.35 -2.48
N GLU A 52 4.05 -15.17 -2.77
CA GLU A 52 4.24 -16.56 -3.21
C GLU A 52 3.38 -16.87 -4.44
N SER A 53 3.81 -17.89 -5.21
CA SER A 53 3.03 -18.48 -6.31
C SER A 53 2.45 -19.83 -5.90
N PRO A 54 1.29 -20.22 -6.44
CA PRO A 54 0.73 -21.55 -6.20
C PRO A 54 1.61 -22.62 -6.87
N ASP A 55 1.60 -23.84 -6.33
CA ASP A 55 2.34 -24.96 -6.95
C ASP A 55 1.51 -25.58 -8.09
N GLN A 56 0.18 -25.51 -7.98
CA GLN A 56 -0.78 -25.84 -9.04
C GLN A 56 -2.00 -24.91 -8.95
N GLY A 57 -2.72 -24.77 -10.06
CA GLY A 57 -3.86 -23.86 -10.16
C GLY A 57 -3.44 -22.43 -10.49
N GLU A 58 -4.37 -21.49 -10.33
CA GLU A 58 -4.18 -20.09 -10.73
C GLU A 58 -4.70 -19.10 -9.68
N VAL A 59 -3.98 -17.99 -9.52
CA VAL A 59 -4.45 -16.81 -8.78
C VAL A 59 -4.58 -15.63 -9.73
N VAL A 60 -5.82 -15.20 -9.99
CA VAL A 60 -6.15 -14.07 -10.85
C VAL A 60 -6.52 -12.86 -10.01
N ARG A 61 -6.03 -11.69 -10.43
CA ARG A 61 -6.33 -10.38 -9.83
C ARG A 61 -6.88 -9.46 -10.91
N ALA A 62 -7.80 -8.59 -10.53
CA ALA A 62 -8.21 -7.49 -11.41
C ALA A 62 -6.99 -6.62 -11.77
N ARG A 63 -7.02 -5.98 -12.95
CA ARG A 63 -5.98 -5.02 -13.31
C ARG A 63 -6.21 -3.70 -12.57
N GLY A 64 -5.12 -3.04 -12.18
CA GLY A 64 -5.17 -1.72 -11.54
C GLY A 64 -5.64 -1.71 -10.09
N VAL A 65 -5.75 -2.86 -9.42
CA VAL A 65 -6.03 -2.90 -7.98
C VAL A 65 -4.79 -2.54 -7.18
N ARG A 66 -4.98 -1.68 -6.17
CA ARG A 66 -3.99 -1.47 -5.12
C ARG A 66 -4.32 -2.42 -3.97
N LEU A 67 -3.34 -3.20 -3.54
CA LEU A 67 -3.48 -4.11 -2.41
C LEU A 67 -2.80 -3.51 -1.18
N GLY A 68 -3.54 -3.42 -0.07
CA GLY A 68 -2.98 -3.17 1.26
C GLY A 68 -3.02 -4.47 2.08
N LEU A 69 -1.89 -4.86 2.65
CA LEU A 69 -1.79 -6.00 3.56
C LEU A 69 -1.33 -5.50 4.93
N LEU A 70 -2.14 -5.72 5.96
CA LEU A 70 -1.74 -5.48 7.33
C LEU A 70 -1.00 -6.71 7.85
N ALA A 71 0.28 -6.55 8.15
CA ALA A 71 1.08 -7.63 8.71
C ALA A 71 0.56 -8.03 10.10
N GLN A 72 0.63 -9.32 10.42
CA GLN A 72 0.24 -9.84 11.73
C GLN A 72 1.14 -9.29 12.85
N HIS A 73 2.41 -9.01 12.55
CA HIS A 73 3.35 -8.36 13.45
C HIS A 73 3.93 -7.15 12.72
N ILE A 74 3.78 -5.98 13.32
CA ILE A 74 4.36 -4.74 12.82
C ILE A 74 5.62 -4.46 13.64
N HIS A 75 6.72 -4.21 12.94
CA HIS A 75 7.97 -3.78 13.56
C HIS A 75 8.05 -2.26 13.43
N PHE A 76 8.24 -1.58 14.55
CA PHE A 76 8.49 -0.15 14.59
C PHE A 76 9.95 0.08 14.94
N GLU A 77 10.61 0.97 14.21
CA GLU A 77 11.97 1.38 14.50
C GLU A 77 12.02 2.10 15.86
N PRO A 78 12.99 1.77 16.74
CA PRO A 78 13.16 2.47 18.00
C PRO A 78 13.38 3.97 17.80
N GLY A 79 12.73 4.79 18.62
CA GLY A 79 12.89 6.25 18.59
C GLY A 79 11.94 6.98 17.63
N ILE A 80 11.14 6.26 16.83
CA ILE A 80 10.07 6.86 16.02
C ILE A 80 8.79 6.95 16.85
N THR A 81 8.14 8.11 16.82
CA THR A 81 6.84 8.33 17.46
C THR A 81 5.71 7.68 16.65
N VAL A 82 4.57 7.46 17.32
CA VAL A 82 3.35 6.97 16.64
C VAL A 82 2.92 7.94 15.53
N HIS A 83 3.07 9.24 15.77
CA HIS A 83 2.76 10.29 14.80
C HIS A 83 3.63 10.20 13.54
N GLU A 84 4.96 10.11 13.71
CA GLU A 84 5.89 9.95 12.59
C GLU A 84 5.64 8.64 11.83
N SER A 85 5.33 7.55 12.54
CA SER A 85 4.98 6.27 11.91
C SER A 85 3.71 6.37 11.06
N ALA A 86 2.71 7.14 11.50
CA ALA A 86 1.49 7.37 10.74
C ALA A 86 1.74 8.27 9.51
N LEU A 87 2.55 9.32 9.67
CA LEU A 87 2.93 10.21 8.56
C LEU A 87 3.76 9.47 7.49
N ALA A 88 4.55 8.47 7.87
CA ALA A 88 5.34 7.68 6.93
C ALA A 88 4.48 6.97 5.86
N ALA A 89 3.19 6.71 6.13
CA ALA A 89 2.24 6.19 5.13
C ALA A 89 2.01 7.16 3.95
N PHE A 90 2.32 8.44 4.13
CA PHE A 90 2.18 9.53 3.16
C PHE A 90 3.54 9.96 2.57
N GLY A 91 4.57 9.11 2.64
CA GLY A 91 5.94 9.46 2.22
C GLY A 91 6.07 10.06 0.81
N ARG A 92 5.20 9.67 -0.14
CA ARG A 92 5.15 10.29 -1.47
C ARG A 92 4.71 11.76 -1.43
N LEU A 93 3.69 12.08 -0.65
CA LEU A 93 3.22 13.46 -0.48
C LEU A 93 4.31 14.31 0.20
N GLN A 94 4.99 13.76 1.21
CA GLN A 94 6.12 14.42 1.86
C GLN A 94 7.28 14.69 0.88
N GLN A 95 7.57 13.77 -0.04
CA GLN A 95 8.58 13.96 -1.08
C GLN A 95 8.19 15.07 -2.06
N ILE A 96 6.93 15.09 -2.50
CA ILE A 96 6.42 16.14 -3.39
C ILE A 96 6.50 17.51 -2.71
N GLU A 97 6.04 17.61 -1.46
CA GLU A 97 6.09 18.84 -0.67
C GLU A 97 7.54 19.35 -0.50
N HIS A 98 8.48 18.44 -0.21
CA HIS A 98 9.89 18.78 -0.11
C HIS A 98 10.46 19.30 -1.45
N GLU A 99 10.19 18.63 -2.57
CA GLU A 99 10.63 19.06 -3.89
C GLU A 99 10.01 20.41 -4.28
N MET A 100 8.74 20.65 -3.94
CA MET A 100 8.08 21.94 -4.14
C MET A 100 8.81 23.06 -3.38
N HIS A 101 9.17 22.85 -2.11
CA HIS A 101 9.95 23.81 -1.33
C HIS A 101 11.35 24.06 -1.91
N GLU A 102 12.03 23.03 -2.41
CA GLU A 102 13.32 23.21 -3.09
C GLU A 102 13.18 24.06 -4.37
N LEU A 103 12.10 23.85 -5.14
CA LEU A 103 11.82 24.64 -6.33
C LEU A 103 11.50 26.09 -5.99
N GLU A 104 10.75 26.37 -4.92
CA GLU A 104 10.51 27.73 -4.41
C GLU A 104 11.82 28.46 -4.12
N HIS A 105 12.78 27.79 -3.48
CA HIS A 105 14.11 28.35 -3.25
C HIS A 105 14.86 28.63 -4.56
N ARG A 106 14.81 27.71 -5.52
CA ARG A 106 15.43 27.89 -6.84
C ARG A 106 14.81 29.03 -7.64
N MET A 107 13.52 29.32 -7.49
CA MET A 107 12.88 30.47 -8.13
C MET A 107 13.47 31.81 -7.67
N ALA A 108 14.06 31.86 -6.47
CA ALA A 108 14.70 33.07 -5.95
C ALA A 108 16.16 33.25 -6.43
N GLU A 109 16.74 32.28 -7.14
CA GLU A 109 18.12 32.33 -7.63
C GLU A 109 18.19 33.06 -8.99
N ALA A 110 19.19 33.93 -9.16
CA ALA A 110 19.32 34.79 -10.34
C ALA A 110 19.65 34.03 -11.64
N ASP A 111 20.30 32.86 -11.55
CA ASP A 111 20.73 32.04 -12.69
C ASP A 111 19.78 30.86 -12.99
N ALA A 112 18.61 30.81 -12.33
CA ALA A 112 17.68 29.72 -12.52
C ALA A 112 16.94 29.81 -13.87
N ASP A 113 16.77 28.66 -14.52
CA ASP A 113 15.86 28.50 -15.66
C ASP A 113 14.41 28.55 -15.15
N LEU A 114 13.88 29.76 -14.98
CA LEU A 114 12.62 30.03 -14.31
C LEU A 114 11.43 29.35 -15.00
N GLU A 115 11.45 29.25 -16.33
CA GLU A 115 10.39 28.58 -17.11
C GLU A 115 10.27 27.11 -16.72
N LYS A 116 11.40 26.39 -16.68
CA LYS A 116 11.43 24.97 -16.27
C LYS A 116 11.08 24.76 -14.80
N VAL A 117 11.53 25.65 -13.93
CA VAL A 117 11.24 25.56 -12.48
C VAL A 117 9.75 25.75 -12.24
N LEU A 118 9.11 26.72 -12.89
CA LEU A 118 7.66 26.96 -12.79
C LEU A 118 6.85 25.81 -13.39
N GLU A 119 7.25 25.26 -14.54
CA GLU A 119 6.58 24.11 -15.16
C GLU A 119 6.60 22.90 -14.21
N ARG A 120 7.78 22.55 -13.68
CA ARG A 120 7.91 21.44 -12.73
C ARG A 120 7.12 21.66 -11.43
N TYR A 121 7.17 22.87 -10.88
CA TYR A 121 6.42 23.22 -9.67
C TYR A 121 4.91 23.09 -9.91
N SER A 122 4.40 23.57 -11.05
CA SER A 122 2.99 23.46 -11.42
C SER A 122 2.53 22.00 -11.51
N ASP A 123 3.33 21.14 -12.14
CA ASP A 123 3.02 19.70 -12.25
C ASP A 123 2.94 19.04 -10.86
N LEU A 124 3.92 19.31 -10.00
CA LEU A 124 3.97 18.79 -8.65
C LEU A 124 2.83 19.31 -7.79
N GLN A 125 2.47 20.60 -7.91
CA GLN A 125 1.36 21.18 -7.16
C GLN A 125 0.03 20.52 -7.54
N HIS A 126 -0.23 20.30 -8.83
CA HIS A 126 -1.40 19.58 -9.29
C HIS A 126 -1.43 18.13 -8.79
N GLU A 127 -0.28 17.47 -8.79
CA GLU A 127 -0.17 16.11 -8.26
C GLU A 127 -0.41 16.06 -6.75
N PHE A 128 0.19 16.98 -6.00
CA PHE A 128 0.05 17.12 -4.57
C PHE A 128 -1.42 17.32 -4.18
N GLU A 129 -2.11 18.26 -4.83
CA GLU A 129 -3.53 18.50 -4.62
C GLU A 129 -4.37 17.26 -4.92
N ARG A 130 -4.17 16.63 -6.09
CA ARG A 130 -4.94 15.45 -6.53
C ARG A 130 -4.79 14.26 -5.58
N GLU A 131 -3.65 14.11 -4.93
CA GLU A 131 -3.35 13.03 -3.99
C GLU A 131 -3.72 13.38 -2.53
N GLY A 132 -4.26 14.58 -2.26
CA GLY A 132 -4.72 15.02 -0.93
C GLY A 132 -3.62 15.65 -0.08
N GLY A 133 -2.62 16.26 -0.70
CA GLY A 133 -1.43 16.85 -0.07
C GLY A 133 -1.74 17.90 1.01
N PHE A 134 -2.76 18.73 0.82
CA PHE A 134 -3.09 19.76 1.81
C PHE A 134 -3.75 19.23 3.10
N GLU A 135 -4.15 17.95 3.10
CA GLU A 135 -4.96 17.36 4.16
C GLU A 135 -4.26 16.17 4.83
N TYR A 136 -3.15 15.67 4.29
CA TYR A 136 -2.60 14.37 4.71
C TYR A 136 -2.17 14.35 6.17
N ALA A 137 -1.62 15.46 6.68
CA ALA A 137 -1.22 15.57 8.08
C ALA A 137 -2.44 15.52 9.02
N ALA A 138 -3.47 16.33 8.73
CA ALA A 138 -4.72 16.32 9.48
C ALA A 138 -5.43 14.97 9.40
N LYS A 139 -5.36 14.29 8.24
CA LYS A 139 -5.88 12.94 8.06
C LYS A 139 -5.13 11.91 8.92
N ALA A 140 -3.81 12.00 9.00
CA ALA A 140 -3.01 11.14 9.87
C ALA A 140 -3.40 11.34 11.33
N GLU A 141 -3.50 12.58 11.79
CA GLU A 141 -3.93 12.92 13.15
C GLU A 141 -5.35 12.42 13.46
N SER A 142 -6.30 12.63 12.54
CA SER A 142 -7.68 12.18 12.70
C SER A 142 -7.78 10.66 12.82
N ILE A 143 -7.00 9.91 12.03
CA ILE A 143 -6.92 8.45 12.12
C ILE A 143 -6.39 8.04 13.50
N LEU A 144 -5.32 8.68 13.97
CA LEU A 144 -4.71 8.38 15.27
C LEU A 144 -5.66 8.67 16.44
N GLN A 145 -6.40 9.78 16.39
CA GLN A 145 -7.42 10.11 17.40
C GLN A 145 -8.60 9.12 17.39
N GLY A 146 -8.92 8.52 16.24
CA GLY A 146 -9.97 7.51 16.14
C GLY A 146 -9.62 6.16 16.76
N LEU A 147 -8.36 5.93 17.15
CA LEU A 147 -7.89 4.66 17.72
C LEU A 147 -8.10 4.56 19.25
N GLY A 148 -8.56 5.63 19.92
CA GLY A 148 -8.84 5.63 21.36
C GLY A 148 -9.19 7.01 21.91
#